data_AF-K6Z282-F1
#
_entry.id   AF-K6Z282-F1
#
_cell.length_a   1.000
_cell.length_b   1.000
_cell.length_c   1.000
_cell.angle_alpha   90.00
_cell.angle_beta   90.00
_cell.angle_gamma   90.00
#
_symmetry.space_group_name_H-M   'P 1'
#
loop_
_entity.id
_entity.type
_entity.pdbx_description
1 polymer ?
#
loop_
_entity_poly.entity_id
_entity_poly.type
_entity_poly.pdbx_seq_one_letter_code
_entity_poly.pdbx_strand_id
1 'polypeptide(L)'
;MALYSDISQQIRKIFLRYTDKIEPLSLDEAYLDVTDSELFSGSATLIAQDIRRAIFEETELTASAGVAPCKFVAKIASDENKPNGICVITPDTQDAFVKTLALGKIPGVGKVTLQKLNNMGLFTCQDVRDYPLDAFVKAFGKFGPVIWDRSHGIDERELSVSRKRKSVGVERTLAQDITTDEECLAMLESLYPKLLSRLEAASPKLAIQSQGVKLKFNDFQQTTVEHRHQVLDKAYFKTLLIEALERRGNRGIRLVGLSVGLPESAEVLQMVFNFEHEQNL
;
A
#
# COMPACT_ATOMS: atom_id res chain seq x y z
N MET A 1 -10.69 -16.82 -1.94
CA MET A 1 -10.05 -15.61 -2.50
C MET A 1 -10.75 -15.13 -3.78
N ALA A 2 -11.12 -16.02 -4.72
CA ALA A 2 -11.83 -15.63 -5.95
C ALA A 2 -13.10 -14.79 -5.66
N LEU A 3 -14.02 -15.29 -4.82
CA LEU A 3 -15.24 -14.56 -4.44
C LEU A 3 -14.98 -13.11 -3.95
N TYR A 4 -14.04 -12.92 -3.01
CA TYR A 4 -13.69 -11.58 -2.51
C TYR A 4 -13.09 -10.68 -3.60
N SER A 5 -12.33 -11.26 -4.53
CA SER A 5 -11.78 -10.53 -5.68
C SER A 5 -12.88 -10.13 -6.66
N ASP A 6 -13.86 -11.00 -6.90
CA ASP A 6 -14.96 -10.75 -7.83
C ASP A 6 -15.88 -9.63 -7.28
N ILE A 7 -16.20 -9.68 -5.99
CA ILE A 7 -16.94 -8.61 -5.30
C ILE A 7 -16.14 -7.30 -5.32
N SER A 8 -14.83 -7.35 -5.08
CA SER A 8 -13.96 -6.16 -5.20
C SER A 8 -14.04 -5.53 -6.59
N GLN A 9 -14.02 -6.34 -7.65
CA GLN A 9 -14.17 -5.85 -9.03
C GLN A 9 -15.56 -5.24 -9.28
N GLN A 10 -16.62 -5.83 -8.72
CA GLN A 10 -17.98 -5.29 -8.81
C GLN A 10 -18.07 -3.91 -8.14
N ILE A 11 -17.55 -3.78 -6.91
CA ILE A 11 -17.52 -2.50 -6.18
C ILE A 11 -16.69 -1.45 -6.95
N ARG A 12 -15.56 -1.84 -7.56
CA ARG A 12 -14.78 -0.93 -8.41
C ARG A 12 -15.55 -0.44 -9.63
N LYS A 13 -16.39 -1.28 -10.25
CA LYS A 13 -17.27 -0.86 -11.35
C LYS A 13 -18.32 0.15 -10.87
N ILE A 14 -18.79 0.04 -9.62
CA ILE A 14 -19.68 1.03 -9.01
C ILE A 14 -18.93 2.37 -8.84
N PHE A 15 -17.72 2.36 -8.28
CA PHE A 15 -16.92 3.59 -8.13
C PHE A 15 -16.70 4.34 -9.45
N LEU A 16 -16.43 3.60 -10.55
CA LEU A 16 -16.21 4.17 -11.89
C LEU A 16 -17.42 4.93 -12.46
N ARG A 17 -18.62 4.81 -11.86
CA ARG A 17 -19.79 5.60 -12.24
C ARG A 17 -19.71 7.05 -11.76
N TYR A 18 -18.85 7.33 -10.76
CA TYR A 18 -18.78 8.62 -10.07
C TYR A 18 -17.50 9.39 -10.38
N THR A 19 -16.38 8.69 -10.60
CA THR A 19 -15.08 9.27 -10.96
C THR A 19 -14.16 8.21 -11.54
N ASP A 20 -13.24 8.59 -12.42
CA ASP A 20 -12.12 7.76 -12.88
C ASP A 20 -10.87 7.91 -11.98
N LYS A 21 -10.84 8.94 -11.12
CA LYS A 21 -9.78 9.18 -10.14
C LYS A 21 -9.94 8.27 -8.92
N ILE A 22 -9.56 7.00 -9.07
CA ILE A 22 -9.70 5.97 -8.03
C ILE A 22 -8.32 5.39 -7.67
N GLU A 23 -7.99 5.40 -6.38
CA GLU A 23 -6.79 4.73 -5.83
C GLU A 23 -7.22 3.59 -4.90
N PRO A 24 -7.15 2.32 -5.34
CA PRO A 24 -7.44 1.18 -4.47
C PRO A 24 -6.34 0.95 -3.42
N LEU A 25 -6.72 0.81 -2.15
CA LEU A 25 -5.80 0.46 -1.05
C LEU A 25 -5.76 -1.05 -0.81
N SER A 26 -6.93 -1.70 -0.85
CA SER A 26 -7.12 -3.12 -0.59
C SER A 26 -8.18 -3.71 -1.55
N LEU A 27 -8.76 -4.87 -1.22
CA LEU A 27 -9.90 -5.41 -1.96
C LEU A 27 -11.20 -4.63 -1.67
N ASP A 28 -11.33 -4.10 -0.47
CA ASP A 28 -12.55 -3.49 0.07
C ASP A 28 -12.42 -1.98 0.35
N GLU A 29 -11.24 -1.38 0.13
CA GLU A 29 -10.99 0.05 0.33
C GLU A 29 -10.42 0.73 -0.92
N ALA A 30 -10.92 1.93 -1.22
CA ALA A 30 -10.38 2.83 -2.24
C ALA A 30 -10.56 4.29 -1.82
N TYR A 31 -9.65 5.16 -2.25
CA TYR A 31 -9.90 6.60 -2.31
C TYR A 31 -10.51 6.96 -3.65
N LEU A 32 -11.45 7.90 -3.63
CA LEU A 32 -12.07 8.49 -4.81
C LEU A 32 -11.89 10.00 -4.72
N ASP A 33 -11.39 10.62 -5.78
CA ASP A 33 -11.35 12.08 -5.91
C ASP A 33 -12.56 12.50 -6.75
N VAL A 34 -13.44 13.27 -6.10
CA VAL A 34 -14.69 13.78 -6.67
C VAL A 34 -14.70 15.31 -6.71
N THR A 35 -13.53 15.95 -6.58
CA THR A 35 -13.38 17.42 -6.53
C THR A 35 -14.02 18.10 -7.73
N ASP A 36 -13.87 17.53 -8.92
CA ASP A 36 -14.38 18.07 -10.18
C ASP A 36 -15.70 17.41 -10.64
N SER A 37 -16.36 16.62 -9.78
CA SER A 37 -17.59 15.90 -10.14
C SER A 37 -18.79 16.84 -10.11
N GLU A 38 -19.59 16.86 -11.18
CA GLU A 38 -20.86 17.61 -11.22
C GLU A 38 -22.05 16.82 -10.63
N LEU A 39 -21.85 15.53 -10.36
CA LEU A 39 -22.89 14.65 -9.83
C LEU A 39 -23.38 15.15 -8.47
N PHE A 40 -24.69 15.07 -8.24
CA PHE A 40 -25.33 15.56 -7.01
C PHE A 40 -24.92 17.01 -6.68
N SER A 41 -24.77 17.86 -7.71
CA SER A 41 -24.33 19.26 -7.58
C SER A 41 -22.98 19.40 -6.89
N GLY A 42 -22.06 18.46 -7.11
CA GLY A 42 -20.72 18.43 -6.49
C GLY A 42 -20.69 17.99 -5.03
N SER A 43 -21.81 17.49 -4.49
CA SER A 43 -21.86 17.04 -3.10
C SER A 43 -21.20 15.67 -2.92
N ALA A 44 -19.95 15.66 -2.46
CA ALA A 44 -19.22 14.44 -2.09
C ALA A 44 -19.97 13.59 -1.04
N THR A 45 -20.74 14.22 -0.15
CA THR A 45 -21.57 13.51 0.84
C THR A 45 -22.70 12.73 0.17
N LEU A 46 -23.41 13.33 -0.79
CA LEU A 46 -24.47 12.65 -1.53
C LEU A 46 -23.91 11.57 -2.46
N ILE A 47 -22.76 11.82 -3.09
CA ILE A 47 -22.02 10.81 -3.85
C ILE A 47 -21.69 9.60 -2.95
N ALA A 48 -21.16 9.82 -1.75
CA ALA A 48 -20.84 8.74 -0.81
C ALA A 48 -22.09 7.97 -0.34
N GLN A 49 -23.22 8.64 -0.15
CA GLN A 49 -24.50 7.99 0.16
C GLN A 49 -24.96 7.10 -0.99
N ASP A 50 -24.87 7.61 -2.22
CA ASP A 50 -25.32 6.89 -3.40
C ASP A 50 -24.43 5.69 -3.73
N ILE A 51 -23.10 5.83 -3.60
CA ILE A 51 -22.15 4.72 -3.70
C ILE A 51 -22.51 3.62 -2.71
N ARG A 52 -22.76 3.96 -1.44
CA ARG A 52 -23.11 2.96 -0.41
C ARG A 52 -24.42 2.26 -0.72
N ARG A 53 -25.43 3.01 -1.21
CA ARG A 53 -26.71 2.47 -1.65
C ARG A 53 -26.53 1.49 -2.81
N ALA A 54 -25.79 1.89 -3.85
CA ALA A 54 -25.50 1.05 -5.01
C ALA A 54 -24.72 -0.23 -4.64
N ILE A 55 -23.73 -0.12 -3.75
CA ILE A 55 -23.02 -1.30 -3.23
C ILE A 55 -24.00 -2.26 -2.56
N PHE A 56 -24.89 -1.76 -1.69
CA PHE A 56 -25.87 -2.61 -1.01
C PHE A 56 -26.86 -3.24 -1.98
N GLU A 57 -27.42 -2.48 -2.92
CA GLU A 57 -28.39 -2.97 -3.91
C GLU A 57 -27.80 -4.05 -4.84
N GLU A 58 -26.51 -3.95 -5.18
CA GLU A 58 -25.89 -4.87 -6.15
C GLU A 58 -25.13 -6.03 -5.53
N THR A 59 -24.72 -5.92 -4.26
CA THR A 59 -23.88 -6.93 -3.59
C THR A 59 -24.49 -7.49 -2.31
N GLU A 60 -25.57 -6.87 -1.79
CA GLU A 60 -26.14 -7.12 -0.47
C GLU A 60 -25.15 -6.90 0.69
N LEU A 61 -24.05 -6.17 0.44
CA LEU A 61 -23.04 -5.82 1.44
C LEU A 61 -23.14 -4.35 1.84
N THR A 62 -22.92 -4.05 3.12
CA THR A 62 -22.85 -2.66 3.58
C THR A 62 -21.43 -2.10 3.42
N ALA A 63 -21.33 -0.81 3.08
CA ALA A 63 -20.08 -0.06 3.09
C ALA A 63 -20.20 1.16 4.03
N SER A 64 -19.06 1.63 4.54
CA SER A 64 -18.96 2.92 5.23
C SER A 64 -18.05 3.85 4.44
N ALA A 65 -18.23 5.16 4.58
CA ALA A 65 -17.45 6.14 3.83
C ALA A 65 -17.00 7.31 4.72
N GLY A 66 -15.83 7.87 4.38
CA GLY A 66 -15.31 9.09 4.96
C GLY A 66 -15.13 10.12 3.86
N VAL A 67 -15.61 11.34 4.09
CA VAL A 67 -15.48 12.47 3.16
C VAL A 67 -14.66 13.54 3.86
N ALA A 68 -13.54 13.95 3.27
CA ALA A 68 -12.68 15.00 3.83
C ALA A 68 -11.82 15.68 2.75
N PRO A 69 -11.24 16.86 3.02
CA PRO A 69 -10.39 17.60 2.07
C PRO A 69 -9.09 16.89 1.68
N CYS A 70 -8.61 15.93 2.48
CA CYS A 70 -7.39 15.18 2.17
C CYS A 70 -7.48 13.70 2.57
N LYS A 71 -6.60 12.89 1.97
CA LYS A 71 -6.67 11.41 2.01
C LYS A 71 -6.64 10.85 3.42
N PHE A 72 -5.67 11.26 4.25
CA PHE A 72 -5.54 10.65 5.59
C PHE A 72 -6.75 10.95 6.48
N VAL A 73 -7.31 12.16 6.41
CA VAL A 73 -8.53 12.52 7.17
C VAL A 73 -9.72 11.73 6.64
N ALA A 74 -9.87 11.61 5.32
CA ALA A 74 -10.96 10.81 4.72
C ALA A 74 -10.89 9.34 5.16
N LYS A 75 -9.68 8.76 5.22
CA LYS A 75 -9.49 7.40 5.72
C LYS A 75 -9.92 7.26 7.18
N ILE A 76 -9.50 8.16 8.05
CA ILE A 76 -9.89 8.12 9.47
C ILE A 76 -11.39 8.32 9.61
N ALA A 77 -11.96 9.31 8.93
CA ALA A 77 -13.40 9.58 8.94
C ALA A 77 -14.22 8.34 8.56
N SER A 78 -13.75 7.55 7.59
CA SER A 78 -14.44 6.32 7.16
C SER A 78 -14.55 5.26 8.27
N ASP A 79 -13.70 5.31 9.30
CA ASP A 79 -13.73 4.42 10.46
C ASP A 79 -14.63 4.94 11.60
N GLU A 80 -14.86 6.26 11.74
CA GLU A 80 -15.53 6.85 12.91
C GLU A 80 -17.00 6.41 13.06
N ASN A 81 -17.73 6.30 11.95
CA ASN A 81 -19.16 5.98 11.95
C ASN A 81 -19.45 4.56 11.44
N LYS A 82 -18.50 3.63 11.57
CA LYS A 82 -18.73 2.21 11.24
C LYS A 82 -19.67 1.55 12.27
N PRO A 83 -20.52 0.57 11.88
CA PRO A 83 -20.73 0.06 10.52
C PRO A 83 -21.81 0.83 9.74
N ASN A 84 -21.79 0.71 8.41
CA ASN A 84 -22.80 1.24 7.48
C ASN A 84 -23.11 2.74 7.68
N GLY A 85 -22.09 3.56 7.90
CA GLY A 85 -22.23 5.00 8.15
C GLY A 85 -21.37 5.87 7.24
N ILE A 86 -21.58 7.18 7.32
CA ILE A 86 -20.74 8.19 6.67
C ILE A 86 -20.27 9.17 7.73
N CYS A 87 -18.98 9.53 7.71
CA CYS A 87 -18.45 10.65 8.46
C CYS A 87 -17.94 11.70 7.47
N VAL A 88 -18.34 12.95 7.66
CA VAL A 88 -17.92 14.07 6.81
C VAL A 88 -17.15 15.05 7.68
N ILE A 89 -15.90 15.29 7.30
CA ILE A 89 -15.05 16.32 7.90
C ILE A 89 -14.92 17.43 6.87
N THR A 90 -15.44 18.61 7.18
CA THR A 90 -15.39 19.77 6.29
C THR A 90 -14.11 20.58 6.53
N PRO A 91 -13.68 21.45 5.60
CA PRO A 91 -12.48 22.28 5.78
C PRO A 91 -12.48 23.08 7.10
N ASP A 92 -13.64 23.61 7.51
CA ASP A 92 -13.82 24.39 8.75
C ASP A 92 -13.73 23.55 10.03
N THR A 93 -14.07 22.25 9.96
CA THR A 93 -14.00 21.35 11.12
C THR A 93 -12.71 20.53 11.18
N GLN A 94 -11.94 20.48 10.09
CA GLN A 94 -10.73 19.65 9.97
C GLN A 94 -9.69 19.96 11.05
N ASP A 95 -9.39 21.24 11.30
CA ASP A 95 -8.33 21.58 12.26
C ASP A 95 -8.67 21.10 13.69
N ALA A 96 -9.90 21.35 14.14
CA ALA A 96 -10.39 20.92 15.44
C ALA A 96 -10.40 19.39 15.55
N PHE A 97 -10.87 18.70 14.51
CA PHE A 97 -10.85 17.24 14.43
C PHE A 97 -9.41 16.70 14.58
N VAL A 98 -8.48 17.21 13.77
CA VAL A 98 -7.11 16.72 13.73
C VAL A 98 -6.40 16.96 15.06
N LYS A 99 -6.55 18.12 15.72
CA LYS A 99 -5.88 18.40 17.01
C LYS A 99 -6.14 17.33 18.07
N THR A 100 -7.39 16.86 18.17
CA THR A 100 -7.81 15.88 19.18
C THR A 100 -7.47 14.42 18.81
N LEU A 101 -7.00 14.20 17.58
CA LEU A 101 -6.78 12.87 17.05
C LEU A 101 -5.61 12.17 17.77
N ALA A 102 -5.84 10.96 18.26
CA ALA A 102 -4.79 10.10 18.77
C ALA A 102 -3.79 9.71 17.66
N LEU A 103 -2.49 9.79 17.93
CA LEU A 103 -1.44 9.57 16.92
C LEU A 103 -1.50 8.18 16.29
N GLY A 104 -1.98 7.18 17.04
CA GLY A 104 -2.17 5.82 16.54
C GLY A 104 -3.24 5.67 15.45
N LYS A 105 -4.13 6.66 15.27
CA LYS A 105 -5.10 6.68 14.17
C LYS A 105 -4.49 7.18 12.85
N ILE A 106 -3.33 7.84 12.88
CA ILE A 106 -2.68 8.34 11.66
C ILE A 106 -2.21 7.16 10.79
N PRO A 107 -2.66 7.01 9.54
CA PRO A 107 -2.26 5.90 8.68
C PRO A 107 -0.73 5.81 8.48
N GLY A 108 -0.09 4.74 8.97
CA GLY A 108 1.36 4.58 8.90
C GLY A 108 2.08 4.80 10.24
N VAL A 109 1.40 5.35 11.25
CA VAL A 109 1.86 5.28 12.64
C VAL A 109 1.51 3.90 13.21
N GLY A 110 2.41 2.94 12.99
CA GLY A 110 2.29 1.59 13.55
C GLY A 110 2.70 1.51 15.03
N LYS A 111 2.52 0.33 15.64
CA LYS A 111 2.80 0.09 17.07
C LYS A 111 4.17 0.59 17.55
N VAL A 112 5.23 0.38 16.76
CA VAL A 112 6.60 0.78 17.11
C VAL A 112 6.75 2.31 17.12
N THR A 113 6.24 2.98 16.08
CA THR A 113 6.27 4.45 15.99
C THR A 113 5.42 5.08 17.10
N LEU A 114 4.23 4.52 17.35
CA LEU A 114 3.35 4.96 18.43
C LEU A 114 4.01 4.81 19.80
N GLN A 115 4.66 3.69 20.06
CA GLN A 115 5.39 3.50 21.32
C GLN A 115 6.51 4.53 21.49
N LYS A 116 7.24 4.85 20.42
CA LYS A 116 8.25 5.91 20.45
C LYS A 116 7.65 7.28 20.74
N LEU A 117 6.53 7.63 20.11
CA LEU A 117 5.79 8.87 20.37
C LEU A 117 5.32 8.95 21.82
N ASN A 118 4.70 7.89 22.34
CA ASN A 118 4.23 7.82 23.71
C ASN A 118 5.38 7.95 24.72
N ASN A 119 6.56 7.35 24.43
CA ASN A 119 7.75 7.50 25.28
C ASN A 119 8.29 8.94 25.31
N MET A 120 7.95 9.76 24.32
CA MET A 120 8.23 11.20 24.28
C MET A 120 7.12 12.04 24.94
N GLY A 121 6.08 11.41 25.49
CA GLY A 121 4.91 12.09 26.07
C GLY A 121 3.91 12.59 25.04
N LEU A 122 3.98 12.12 23.79
CA LEU A 122 3.12 12.56 22.69
C LEU A 122 2.04 11.50 22.43
N PHE A 123 0.78 11.88 22.56
CA PHE A 123 -0.37 10.97 22.44
C PHE A 123 -1.36 11.41 21.35
N THR A 124 -1.49 12.72 21.15
CA THR A 124 -2.39 13.37 20.20
C THR A 124 -1.63 14.21 19.17
N CYS A 125 -2.29 14.57 18.09
CA CYS A 125 -1.73 15.53 17.13
C CYS A 125 -1.44 16.88 17.77
N GLN A 126 -2.24 17.34 18.73
CA GLN A 126 -1.97 18.58 19.46
C GLN A 126 -0.62 18.52 20.19
N ASP A 127 -0.30 17.40 20.83
CA ASP A 127 1.00 17.22 21.50
C ASP A 127 2.17 17.35 20.51
N VAL A 128 2.01 16.85 19.28
CA VAL A 128 3.03 17.00 18.22
C VAL A 128 3.16 18.46 17.78
N ARG A 129 2.04 19.18 17.63
CA ARG A 129 2.06 20.61 17.24
C ARG A 129 2.77 21.48 18.26
N ASP A 130 2.64 21.14 19.54
CA ASP A 130 3.26 21.86 20.66
C ASP A 130 4.73 21.46 20.87
N TYR A 131 5.23 20.47 20.13
CA TYR A 131 6.60 19.98 20.23
C TYR A 131 7.56 20.76 19.32
N PRO A 132 8.83 20.98 19.71
CA PRO A 132 9.80 21.65 18.84
C PRO A 132 10.06 20.86 17.54
N LEU A 133 9.76 21.48 16.39
CA LEU A 133 9.85 20.86 15.06
C LEU A 133 11.21 20.19 14.79
N ASP A 134 12.32 20.89 15.03
CA ASP A 134 13.66 20.36 14.77
C ASP A 134 13.97 19.10 15.58
N ALA A 135 13.55 19.08 16.85
CA ALA A 135 13.70 17.93 17.72
C ALA A 135 12.81 16.77 17.26
N PHE A 136 11.58 17.07 16.80
CA PHE A 136 10.66 16.07 16.27
C PHE A 136 11.20 15.41 15.00
N VAL A 137 11.58 16.21 14.00
CA VAL A 137 12.10 15.71 12.72
C VAL A 137 13.38 14.90 12.94
N LYS A 138 14.28 15.36 13.81
CA LYS A 138 15.50 14.62 14.16
C LYS A 138 15.17 13.26 14.80
N ALA A 139 14.13 13.18 15.62
CA ALA A 139 13.73 11.93 16.27
C ALA A 139 13.16 10.90 15.29
N PHE A 140 12.44 11.32 14.24
CA PHE A 140 11.71 10.41 13.34
C PHE A 140 12.27 10.33 11.90
N GLY A 141 13.34 11.07 11.61
CA GLY A 141 14.01 11.08 10.30
C GLY A 141 13.03 11.41 9.19
N LYS A 142 13.06 10.64 8.09
CA LYS A 142 12.18 10.84 6.93
C LYS A 142 10.68 10.76 7.25
N PHE A 143 10.29 10.12 8.34
CA PHE A 143 8.88 10.00 8.74
C PHE A 143 8.42 11.13 9.67
N GLY A 144 9.35 11.91 10.22
CA GLY A 144 9.04 13.07 11.07
C GLY A 144 8.19 14.12 10.37
N PRO A 145 8.60 14.62 9.18
CA PRO A 145 7.80 15.57 8.42
C PRO A 145 6.40 15.05 8.12
N VAL A 146 6.26 13.77 7.77
CA VAL A 146 4.95 13.16 7.47
C VAL A 146 4.01 13.17 8.69
N ILE A 147 4.49 12.82 9.88
CA ILE A 147 3.66 12.86 11.10
C ILE A 147 3.37 14.32 11.47
N TRP A 148 4.35 15.21 11.32
CA TRP A 148 4.20 16.63 11.59
C TRP A 148 3.09 17.26 10.73
N ASP A 149 3.18 17.11 9.41
CA ASP A 149 2.22 17.65 8.45
C ASP A 149 0.81 17.13 8.72
N ARG A 150 0.67 15.82 8.95
CA ARG A 150 -0.63 15.22 9.27
C ARG A 150 -1.16 15.65 10.62
N SER A 151 -0.29 15.90 11.59
CA SER A 151 -0.70 16.50 12.86
C SER A 151 -1.25 17.91 12.64
N HIS A 152 -0.85 18.60 11.58
CA HIS A 152 -1.39 19.90 11.13
C HIS A 152 -2.54 19.79 10.10
N GLY A 153 -3.01 18.57 9.80
CA GLY A 153 -4.07 18.36 8.81
C GLY A 153 -3.61 18.47 7.35
N ILE A 154 -2.30 18.47 7.12
CA ILE A 154 -1.70 18.63 5.79
C ILE A 154 -1.38 17.24 5.21
N ASP A 155 -1.85 17.01 3.99
CA ASP A 155 -1.57 15.80 3.21
C ASP A 155 -1.74 16.10 1.72
N GLU A 156 -0.64 16.54 1.08
CA GLU A 156 -0.59 16.96 -0.33
C GLU A 156 -0.50 15.78 -1.32
N ARG A 157 -0.64 14.54 -0.84
CA ARG A 157 -0.55 13.37 -1.72
C ARG A 157 -1.76 13.33 -2.65
N GLU A 158 -1.51 13.40 -3.94
CA GLU A 158 -2.52 13.11 -4.96
C GLU A 158 -2.95 11.64 -4.97
N LEU A 159 -4.04 11.36 -5.69
CA LEU A 159 -4.43 9.98 -5.97
C LEU A 159 -3.54 9.35 -7.03
N SER A 160 -2.98 8.20 -6.70
CA SER A 160 -2.25 7.36 -7.64
C SER A 160 -3.23 6.46 -8.40
N VAL A 161 -3.78 6.99 -9.50
CA VAL A 161 -4.78 6.30 -10.34
C VAL A 161 -4.19 5.13 -11.14
N SER A 162 -2.87 5.11 -11.34
CA SER A 162 -2.16 4.00 -12.00
C SER A 162 -1.08 3.43 -11.10
N ARG A 163 -1.32 2.24 -10.55
CA ARG A 163 -0.31 1.50 -9.78
C ARG A 163 0.31 0.42 -10.65
N LYS A 164 1.47 0.72 -11.23
CA LYS A 164 2.31 -0.32 -11.87
C LYS A 164 2.84 -1.24 -10.78
N ARG A 165 2.56 -2.55 -10.90
CA ARG A 165 3.09 -3.56 -9.98
C ARG A 165 4.62 -3.61 -10.13
N LYS A 166 5.35 -3.53 -9.02
CA LYS A 166 6.83 -3.55 -9.03
C LYS A 166 7.44 -4.92 -8.78
N SER A 167 6.68 -5.84 -8.19
CA SER A 167 7.14 -7.20 -7.90
C SER A 167 5.99 -8.19 -7.83
N VAL A 168 6.30 -9.47 -8.03
CA VAL A 168 5.39 -10.60 -7.87
C VAL A 168 6.05 -11.59 -6.92
N GLY A 169 5.32 -12.08 -5.92
CA GLY A 169 5.84 -13.04 -4.97
C GLY A 169 4.82 -14.07 -4.51
N VAL A 170 5.33 -15.20 -4.05
CA VAL A 170 4.60 -16.26 -3.36
C VAL A 170 5.40 -16.67 -2.14
N GLU A 171 4.72 -16.77 -1.01
CA GLU A 171 5.35 -17.24 0.22
C GLU A 171 4.37 -18.10 1.01
N ARG A 172 4.93 -18.99 1.83
CA ARG A 172 4.15 -19.89 2.67
C ARG A 172 4.80 -20.02 4.04
N THR A 173 4.06 -19.63 5.08
CA THR A 173 4.35 -20.07 6.45
C THR A 173 3.97 -21.54 6.59
N LEU A 174 4.88 -22.33 7.11
CA LEU A 174 4.76 -23.78 7.28
C LEU A 174 4.09 -24.10 8.62
N ALA A 175 3.41 -25.24 8.68
CA ALA A 175 2.77 -25.72 9.91
C ALA A 175 3.82 -26.25 10.92
N GLN A 176 4.90 -26.81 10.40
CA GLN A 176 6.08 -27.25 11.15
C GLN A 176 7.31 -26.61 10.53
N ASP A 177 8.29 -26.26 11.37
CA ASP A 177 9.53 -25.64 10.92
C ASP A 177 10.39 -26.70 10.22
N ILE A 178 10.97 -26.35 9.07
CA ILE A 178 11.91 -27.21 8.33
C ILE A 178 13.32 -27.01 8.85
N THR A 179 14.10 -28.09 8.83
CA THR A 179 15.44 -28.13 9.42
C THR A 179 16.50 -28.66 8.47
N THR A 180 16.12 -29.08 7.27
CA THR A 180 17.04 -29.57 6.25
C THR A 180 16.97 -28.72 4.98
N ASP A 181 18.05 -28.74 4.21
CA ASP A 181 18.14 -27.98 2.96
C ASP A 181 17.28 -28.64 1.88
N GLU A 182 17.13 -29.97 1.93
CA GLU A 182 16.27 -30.77 1.06
C GLU A 182 14.79 -30.37 1.22
N GLU A 183 14.32 -30.18 2.46
CA GLU A 183 12.96 -29.69 2.72
C GLU A 183 12.74 -28.27 2.16
N CYS A 184 13.75 -27.40 2.26
CA CYS A 184 13.70 -26.05 1.70
C CYS A 184 13.60 -26.09 0.17
N LEU A 185 14.41 -26.95 -0.46
CA LEU A 185 14.38 -27.16 -1.91
C LEU A 185 13.03 -27.72 -2.36
N ALA A 186 12.48 -28.71 -1.65
CA ALA A 186 11.15 -29.24 -1.94
C ALA A 186 10.06 -28.14 -1.83
N MET A 187 10.19 -27.24 -0.86
CA MET A 187 9.30 -26.09 -0.73
C MET A 187 9.42 -25.12 -1.91
N LEU A 188 10.62 -24.80 -2.37
CA LEU A 188 10.86 -23.99 -3.56
C LEU A 188 10.19 -24.62 -4.79
N GLU A 189 10.40 -25.92 -5.01
CA GLU A 189 9.80 -26.67 -6.12
C GLU A 189 8.26 -26.60 -6.09
N SER A 190 7.66 -26.63 -4.90
CA SER A 190 6.20 -26.50 -4.73
C SER A 190 5.66 -25.08 -4.94
N LEU A 191 6.48 -24.05 -4.70
CA LEU A 191 6.09 -22.64 -4.81
C LEU A 191 6.26 -22.10 -6.24
N TYR A 192 7.24 -22.60 -6.99
CA TYR A 192 7.55 -22.11 -8.32
C TYR A 192 6.36 -22.08 -9.30
N PRO A 193 5.52 -23.14 -9.42
CA PRO A 193 4.36 -23.10 -10.32
C PRO A 193 3.37 -21.99 -9.95
N LYS A 194 3.23 -21.68 -8.65
CA LYS A 194 2.36 -20.59 -8.18
C LYS A 194 2.95 -19.22 -8.49
N LEU A 195 4.28 -19.09 -8.39
CA LEU A 195 4.97 -17.87 -8.81
C LEU A 195 4.79 -17.63 -10.30
N LEU A 196 5.02 -18.67 -11.12
CA LEU A 196 4.89 -18.62 -12.57
C LEU A 196 3.48 -18.20 -12.98
N SER A 197 2.45 -18.87 -12.46
CA SER A 197 1.05 -18.51 -12.74
C SER A 197 0.71 -17.06 -12.35
N ARG A 198 1.23 -16.57 -11.21
CA ARG A 198 1.05 -15.16 -10.81
C ARG A 198 1.82 -14.18 -11.69
N LEU A 199 2.99 -14.58 -12.19
CA LEU A 199 3.82 -13.77 -13.07
C LEU A 199 3.19 -13.69 -14.46
N GLU A 200 2.71 -14.79 -15.02
CA GLU A 200 1.98 -14.83 -16.31
C GLU A 200 0.80 -13.85 -16.31
N ALA A 201 0.03 -13.84 -15.22
CA ALA A 201 -1.10 -12.92 -15.06
C ALA A 201 -0.69 -11.44 -14.92
N ALA A 202 0.53 -11.16 -14.46
CA ALA A 202 1.02 -9.79 -14.21
C ALA A 202 1.91 -9.24 -15.33
N SER A 203 2.61 -10.11 -16.05
CA SER A 203 3.56 -9.82 -17.12
C SER A 203 3.49 -10.97 -18.13
N PRO A 204 2.65 -10.87 -19.17
CA PRO A 204 2.46 -11.95 -20.15
C PRO A 204 3.74 -12.35 -20.89
N LYS A 205 4.73 -11.45 -20.97
CA LYS A 205 6.06 -11.71 -21.55
C LYS A 205 7.03 -12.34 -20.55
N LEU A 206 6.61 -12.60 -19.31
CA LEU A 206 7.43 -13.07 -18.20
C LEU A 206 8.68 -12.22 -17.93
N ALA A 207 8.63 -10.94 -18.31
CA ALA A 207 9.76 -10.04 -18.15
C ALA A 207 9.97 -9.73 -16.66
N ILE A 208 11.21 -9.90 -16.19
CA ILE A 208 11.63 -9.61 -14.83
C ILE A 208 12.93 -8.79 -14.84
N GLN A 209 13.24 -8.13 -13.73
CA GLN A 209 14.53 -7.46 -13.51
C GLN A 209 15.37 -8.11 -12.42
N SER A 210 14.74 -8.91 -11.55
CA SER A 210 15.38 -9.59 -10.43
C SER A 210 14.62 -10.85 -10.02
N GLN A 211 15.33 -11.77 -9.36
CA GLN A 211 14.77 -12.92 -8.65
C GLN A 211 15.24 -12.89 -7.20
N GLY A 212 14.37 -13.30 -6.28
CA GLY A 212 14.66 -13.32 -4.86
C GLY A 212 14.05 -14.49 -4.10
N VAL A 213 14.73 -14.88 -3.03
CA VAL A 213 14.28 -15.85 -2.04
C VAL A 213 14.16 -15.16 -0.69
N LYS A 214 13.07 -15.44 0.02
CA LYS A 214 12.85 -15.00 1.39
C LYS A 214 12.73 -16.21 2.31
N LEU A 215 13.48 -16.20 3.41
CA LEU A 215 13.34 -17.15 4.50
C LEU A 215 12.94 -16.40 5.77
N LYS A 216 11.99 -16.97 6.53
CA LYS A 216 11.73 -16.55 7.92
C LYS A 216 12.09 -17.70 8.85
N PHE A 217 12.82 -17.38 9.90
CA PHE A 217 13.25 -18.34 10.90
C PHE A 217 12.23 -18.46 12.04
N ASN A 218 12.41 -19.47 12.88
CA ASN A 218 11.54 -19.77 14.01
C ASN A 218 11.55 -18.68 15.12
N ASP A 219 12.63 -17.90 15.21
CA ASP A 219 12.78 -16.68 16.02
C ASP A 219 12.12 -15.43 15.41
N PHE A 220 11.40 -15.59 14.28
CA PHE A 220 10.74 -14.55 13.49
C PHE A 220 11.67 -13.55 12.78
N GLN A 221 12.99 -13.69 12.89
CA GLN A 221 13.90 -12.98 12.00
C GLN A 221 13.74 -13.48 10.55
N GLN A 222 14.00 -12.61 9.58
CA GLN A 222 13.91 -12.95 8.17
C GLN A 222 15.17 -12.53 7.42
N THR A 223 15.48 -13.26 6.36
CA THR A 223 16.49 -12.88 5.37
C THR A 223 15.85 -12.88 3.99
N THR A 224 16.30 -11.95 3.15
CA THR A 224 16.00 -11.92 1.72
C THR A 224 17.33 -11.90 0.96
N VAL A 225 17.44 -12.75 -0.05
CA VAL A 225 18.50 -12.72 -1.05
C VAL A 225 17.83 -12.42 -2.38
N GLU A 226 18.21 -11.33 -3.03
CA GLU A 226 17.64 -10.90 -4.30
C GLU A 226 18.77 -10.41 -5.21
N HIS A 227 18.86 -10.99 -6.41
CA HIS A 227 19.82 -10.61 -7.43
C HIS A 227 19.12 -10.09 -8.67
N ARG A 228 19.76 -9.12 -9.35
CA ARG A 228 19.36 -8.75 -10.70
C ARG A 228 19.52 -9.95 -11.61
N HIS A 229 18.43 -10.32 -12.27
CA HIS A 229 18.37 -11.46 -13.18
C HIS A 229 17.18 -11.21 -14.10
N GLN A 230 17.45 -10.99 -15.40
CA GLN A 230 16.45 -10.48 -16.34
C GLN A 230 15.59 -11.59 -16.97
N VAL A 231 15.99 -12.84 -16.80
CA VAL A 231 15.30 -14.02 -17.33
C VAL A 231 14.75 -14.82 -16.17
N LEU A 232 13.50 -15.26 -16.24
CA LEU A 232 12.97 -16.18 -15.24
C LEU A 232 13.70 -17.53 -15.34
N ASP A 233 14.46 -17.88 -14.33
CA ASP A 233 15.20 -19.14 -14.23
C ASP A 233 14.92 -19.84 -12.89
N LYS A 234 14.24 -20.98 -12.99
CA LYS A 234 13.94 -21.86 -11.86
C LYS A 234 15.19 -22.35 -11.15
N ALA A 235 16.23 -22.71 -11.90
CA ALA A 235 17.48 -23.23 -11.34
C ALA A 235 18.20 -22.15 -10.52
N TYR A 236 18.16 -20.90 -10.97
CA TYR A 236 18.80 -19.79 -10.27
C TYR A 236 18.20 -19.51 -8.88
N PHE A 237 16.92 -19.81 -8.64
CA PHE A 237 16.36 -19.75 -7.28
C PHE A 237 17.07 -20.68 -6.29
N LYS A 238 17.67 -21.79 -6.75
CA LYS A 238 18.44 -22.69 -5.88
C LYS A 238 19.72 -22.01 -5.40
N THR A 239 20.41 -21.29 -6.28
CA THR A 239 21.58 -20.47 -5.94
C THR A 239 21.23 -19.44 -4.87
N LEU A 240 20.14 -18.70 -5.06
CA LEU A 240 19.66 -17.71 -4.09
C LEU A 240 19.25 -18.34 -2.75
N LEU A 241 18.67 -19.55 -2.79
CA LEU A 241 18.29 -20.28 -1.60
C LEU A 241 19.52 -20.72 -0.80
N ILE A 242 20.57 -21.22 -1.45
CA ILE A 242 21.82 -21.61 -0.78
C ILE A 242 22.42 -20.41 -0.04
N GLU A 243 22.54 -19.26 -0.69
CA GLU A 243 23.04 -18.03 -0.03
C GLU A 243 22.12 -17.60 1.13
N ALA A 244 20.80 -17.74 0.99
CA ALA A 244 19.87 -17.43 2.07
C ALA A 244 20.04 -18.39 3.26
N LEU A 245 20.35 -19.66 3.00
CA LEU A 245 20.59 -20.70 4.00
C LEU A 245 21.88 -20.49 4.78
N GLU A 246 22.91 -19.87 4.20
CA GLU A 246 24.14 -19.50 4.94
C GLU A 246 23.84 -18.61 6.15
N ARG A 247 22.77 -17.81 6.08
CA ARG A 247 22.34 -16.90 7.14
C ARG A 247 21.45 -17.58 8.20
N ARG A 248 21.13 -18.86 8.03
CA ARG A 248 20.22 -19.62 8.91
C ARG A 248 20.82 -19.88 10.29
N GLY A 249 22.10 -20.26 10.35
CA GLY A 249 22.69 -20.85 11.57
C GLY A 249 21.90 -22.08 12.03
N ASN A 250 21.68 -22.22 13.34
CA ASN A 250 20.97 -23.37 13.92
C ASN A 250 19.44 -23.24 13.94
N ARG A 251 18.88 -22.20 13.31
CA ARG A 251 17.45 -21.89 13.40
C ARG A 251 16.62 -22.77 12.47
N GLY A 252 15.42 -23.16 12.90
CA GLY A 252 14.43 -23.75 12.00
C GLY A 252 13.88 -22.69 11.05
N ILE A 253 13.47 -23.09 9.85
CA ILE A 253 12.83 -22.20 8.87
C ILE A 253 11.33 -22.43 8.93
N ARG A 254 10.58 -21.36 9.12
CA ARG A 254 9.11 -21.41 9.24
C ARG A 254 8.39 -20.84 8.04
N LEU A 255 9.08 -20.15 7.15
CA LEU A 255 8.51 -19.59 5.92
C LEU A 255 9.55 -19.63 4.80
N VAL A 256 9.09 -20.04 3.63
CA VAL A 256 9.83 -19.95 2.37
C VAL A 256 9.03 -19.09 1.41
N GLY A 257 9.71 -18.19 0.71
CA GLY A 257 9.13 -17.31 -0.30
C GLY A 257 10.02 -17.15 -1.52
N LEU A 258 9.38 -17.04 -2.68
CA LEU A 258 9.99 -16.72 -3.96
C LEU A 258 9.41 -15.41 -4.48
N SER A 259 10.23 -14.55 -5.04
CA SER A 259 9.80 -13.28 -5.62
C SER A 259 10.57 -12.95 -6.89
N VAL A 260 9.96 -12.14 -7.73
CA VAL A 260 10.60 -11.48 -8.87
C VAL A 260 10.30 -9.98 -8.85
N GLY A 261 11.28 -9.17 -9.19
CA GLY A 261 11.07 -7.76 -9.51
C GLY A 261 10.62 -7.63 -10.96
N LEU A 262 9.64 -6.78 -11.21
CA LEU A 262 9.18 -6.44 -12.56
C LEU A 262 9.97 -5.23 -13.08
N PRO A 263 10.31 -5.19 -14.38
CA PRO A 263 10.98 -4.04 -14.96
C PRO A 263 10.08 -2.80 -14.84
N GLU A 264 10.68 -1.64 -14.56
CA GLU A 264 10.00 -0.37 -14.79
C GLU A 264 9.77 -0.22 -16.29
N SER A 265 8.53 0.02 -16.71
CA SER A 265 8.25 0.39 -18.09
C SER A 265 9.05 1.65 -18.38
N ALA A 266 10.00 1.61 -19.32
CA ALA A 266 10.66 2.82 -19.80
C ALA A 266 9.58 3.76 -20.34
N GLU A 267 9.22 4.78 -19.57
CA GLU A 267 8.60 5.95 -20.14
C GLU A 267 9.68 6.54 -21.03
N VAL A 268 9.50 6.38 -22.35
CA VAL A 268 10.24 7.15 -23.33
C VAL A 268 9.82 8.59 -23.08
N LEU A 269 10.53 9.28 -22.19
CA LEU A 269 10.52 10.73 -22.14
C LEU A 269 11.15 11.20 -23.45
N GLN A 270 10.32 11.29 -24.49
CA GLN A 270 10.68 11.97 -25.71
C GLN A 270 10.82 13.44 -25.33
N MET A 271 12.05 13.88 -25.07
CA MET A 271 12.36 15.29 -24.90
C MET A 271 11.95 16.01 -26.18
N VAL A 272 10.85 16.75 -26.12
CA VAL A 272 10.47 17.70 -27.17
C VAL A 272 11.42 18.89 -27.03
N PHE A 273 12.44 18.94 -27.88
CA PHE A 273 13.22 20.15 -28.06
C PHE A 273 12.40 21.12 -28.92
N ASN A 274 11.80 22.13 -28.29
CA ASN A 274 11.28 23.30 -29.01
C ASN A 274 12.47 24.15 -29.43
N PHE A 275 12.84 24.06 -30.72
CA PHE A 275 13.65 25.09 -31.37
C PHE A 275 12.70 26.13 -31.95
N GLU A 276 12.36 27.15 -31.16
CA GLU A 276 11.78 28.37 -31.70
C GLU A 276 12.89 29.36 -32.06
N HIS A 277 12.76 29.90 -33.26
CA HIS A 277 13.69 30.76 -33.97
C HIS A 277 14.05 32.07 -33.26
N GLU A 278 15.34 32.38 -33.19
CA GLU A 278 15.80 33.77 -33.30
C GLU A 278 16.05 34.09 -34.78
N GLN A 279 15.06 34.71 -35.42
CA GLN A 279 15.30 35.62 -36.53
C GLN A 279 15.09 37.03 -36.00
N ASN A 280 16.16 37.81 -35.91
CA ASN A 280 16.08 39.27 -35.91
C ASN A 280 17.17 39.80 -36.84
N LEU A 281 16.73 40.33 -37.98
CA LEU A 281 17.39 41.37 -38.76
C LEU A 281 16.70 42.69 -38.41
#